data_AF-A0A1M6H9T3-F1
#
_entry.id   AF-A0A1M6H9T3-F1
#
_cell.length_a   1.000
_cell.length_b   1.000
_cell.length_c   1.000
_cell.angle_alpha   90.00
_cell.angle_beta   90.00
_cell.angle_gamma   90.00
#
_symmetry.space_group_name_H-M   'P 1'
#
loop_
_entity.id
_entity.type
_entity.pdbx_description
1 polymer ?
#
loop_
_entity_poly.entity_id
_entity_poly.type
_entity_poly.pdbx_seq_one_letter_code
_entity_poly.pdbx_strand_id
1 'polypeptide(L)'
;MQNQLLDKVINKKKKALKNFRLEQMGIAAFIGGFIGLLLGEFYSVVLGSLLLHVANVFLYAVVGACIGYFSSKSKRDDLEIELMLLEHFIEKTKNTCPTSI
;
A
#
# COMPACT_ATOMS: atom_id res chain seq x y z
N MET A 1 -18.10 -13.83 -24.07
CA MET A 1 -18.10 -14.17 -22.62
C MET A 1 -16.74 -13.94 -21.93
N GLN A 2 -15.59 -14.18 -22.57
CA GLN A 2 -14.26 -13.99 -21.93
C GLN A 2 -13.97 -12.55 -21.48
N ASN A 3 -14.41 -11.53 -22.21
CA ASN A 3 -14.15 -10.11 -21.87
C ASN A 3 -14.71 -9.71 -20.49
N GLN A 4 -15.90 -10.21 -20.11
CA GLN A 4 -16.50 -9.92 -18.80
C GLN A 4 -15.76 -10.58 -17.63
N LEU A 5 -15.08 -11.71 -17.89
CA LEU A 5 -14.33 -12.46 -16.88
C LEU A 5 -12.97 -11.78 -16.65
N LEU A 6 -12.33 -11.29 -17.71
CA LEU A 6 -11.12 -10.47 -17.62
C LEU A 6 -11.37 -9.12 -16.95
N ASP A 7 -12.47 -8.41 -17.26
CA ASP A 7 -12.84 -7.16 -16.58
C ASP A 7 -13.03 -7.37 -15.06
N LYS A 8 -13.62 -8.52 -14.68
CA LYS A 8 -13.74 -8.91 -13.26
C LYS A 8 -12.38 -9.16 -12.62
N VAL A 9 -11.44 -9.78 -13.34
CA VAL A 9 -10.07 -10.03 -12.84
C VAL A 9 -9.31 -8.72 -12.65
N ILE A 10 -9.40 -7.77 -13.59
CA ILE A 10 -8.77 -6.45 -13.49
C ILE A 10 -9.33 -5.66 -12.30
N ASN A 11 -10.66 -5.60 -12.18
CA ASN A 11 -11.28 -4.92 -11.05
C ASN A 11 -10.91 -5.57 -9.70
N LYS A 12 -10.76 -6.90 -9.66
CA LYS A 12 -10.31 -7.63 -8.47
C LYS A 12 -8.85 -7.33 -8.14
N LYS A 13 -7.95 -7.29 -9.13
CA LYS A 13 -6.53 -6.91 -8.97
C LYS A 13 -6.39 -5.46 -8.50
N LYS A 14 -7.14 -4.52 -9.08
CA LYS A 14 -7.17 -3.11 -8.67
C LYS A 14 -7.65 -2.93 -7.23
N LYS A 15 -8.68 -3.68 -6.83
CA LYS A 15 -9.17 -3.70 -5.45
C LYS A 15 -8.13 -4.31 -4.49
N ALA A 16 -7.49 -5.40 -4.87
CA ALA A 16 -6.43 -6.03 -4.08
C ALA A 16 -5.22 -5.10 -3.89
N LEU A 17 -4.80 -4.38 -4.93
CA LEU A 17 -3.72 -3.39 -4.85
C LEU A 17 -4.05 -2.25 -3.88
N LYS A 18 -5.30 -1.76 -3.92
CA LYS A 18 -5.75 -0.72 -2.99
C LYS A 18 -5.77 -1.21 -1.54
N ASN A 19 -6.25 -2.42 -1.29
CA ASN A 19 -6.25 -3.03 0.04
C ASN A 19 -4.83 -3.26 0.57
N PHE A 20 -3.95 -3.81 -0.27
CA PHE A 20 -2.55 -4.05 0.08
C PHE A 20 -1.83 -2.75 0.49
N ARG A 21 -2.07 -1.65 -0.22
CA ARG A 21 -1.52 -0.34 0.13
C ARG A 21 -1.99 0.13 1.51
N LEU A 22 -3.27 -0.03 1.80
CA LEU A 22 -3.90 0.42 3.04
C LEU A 22 -3.43 -0.44 4.23
N GLU A 23 -3.36 -1.75 4.03
CA GLU A 23 -2.87 -2.71 5.02
C GLU A 23 -1.38 -2.53 5.32
N GLN A 24 -0.52 -2.38 4.29
CA GLN A 24 0.91 -2.16 4.53
C GLN A 24 1.21 -0.81 5.19
N MET A 25 0.53 0.26 4.79
CA MET A 25 0.67 1.55 5.48
C MET A 25 0.20 1.46 6.93
N GLY A 26 -0.90 0.74 7.20
CA GLY A 26 -1.41 0.51 8.55
C GLY A 26 -0.44 -0.28 9.43
N ILE A 27 0.10 -1.40 8.93
CA ILE A 27 1.07 -2.22 9.68
C ILE A 27 2.34 -1.43 9.97
N ALA A 28 2.86 -0.70 8.99
CA ALA A 28 4.09 0.07 9.17
C ALA A 28 3.90 1.28 10.11
N ALA A 29 2.74 1.95 10.04
CA ALA A 29 2.37 3.01 10.98
C ALA A 29 2.23 2.46 12.41
N PHE A 30 1.64 1.27 12.57
CA PHE A 30 1.51 0.61 13.86
C PHE A 30 2.88 0.26 14.45
N ILE A 31 3.78 -0.35 13.66
CA ILE A 31 5.15 -0.66 14.10
C ILE A 31 5.90 0.63 14.47
N GLY A 32 5.79 1.67 13.64
CA GLY A 32 6.39 2.97 13.94
C GLY A 32 5.88 3.58 15.24
N GLY A 33 4.56 3.56 15.45
CA GLY A 33 3.95 4.06 16.68
C GLY A 33 4.35 3.24 17.91
N PHE A 34 4.47 1.93 17.78
CA PHE A 34 4.93 1.05 18.85
C PHE A 34 6.39 1.32 19.26
N ILE A 35 7.28 1.51 18.27
CA ILE A 35 8.66 1.94 18.53
C ILE A 35 8.68 3.32 19.21
N GLY A 36 7.82 4.23 18.75
CA GLY A 36 7.64 5.55 19.35
C GLY A 36 7.22 5.50 20.81
N LEU A 37 6.32 4.57 21.17
CA LEU A 37 5.91 4.34 22.57
C LEU A 37 7.07 3.82 23.42
N LEU A 38 7.82 2.82 22.93
CA LEU A 38 8.98 2.29 23.67
C LEU A 38 10.05 3.36 23.92
N LEU A 39 10.39 4.15 22.90
CA LEU A 39 11.36 5.25 23.03
C LEU A 39 10.82 6.40 23.87
N GLY A 40 9.53 6.67 23.77
CA GLY A 40 8.83 7.66 24.57
C GLY A 40 8.83 7.28 26.05
N GLU A 41 8.61 6.01 26.40
CA GLU A 41 8.60 5.57 27.80
C GLU A 41 9.98 5.75 28.43
N PHE A 42 11.05 5.42 27.69
CA PHE A 42 12.42 5.73 28.09
C PHE A 42 12.64 7.23 28.34
N TYR A 43 12.10 8.11 27.48
CA TYR A 43 12.22 9.57 27.65
C TYR A 43 11.37 10.12 28.79
N SER A 44 10.18 9.58 29.02
CA SER A 44 9.27 9.98 30.10
C SER A 44 9.87 9.70 31.47
N VAL A 45 10.52 8.55 31.63
CA VAL A 45 11.27 8.18 32.85
C VAL A 45 12.42 9.15 33.14
N VAL A 46 13.00 9.77 32.11
CA VAL A 46 14.17 10.67 32.22
C VAL A 46 13.78 12.16 32.35
N LEU A 47 12.72 12.61 31.67
CA LEU A 47 12.39 14.05 31.51
C LEU A 47 10.98 14.46 31.99
N GLY A 48 10.09 13.51 32.32
CA GLY A 48 8.80 13.80 32.96
C GLY A 48 7.78 14.61 32.13
N SER A 49 7.96 14.74 30.80
CA SER A 49 7.07 15.51 29.93
C SER A 49 6.18 14.63 29.06
N LEU A 50 4.91 14.50 29.44
CA LEU A 50 3.88 13.76 28.71
C LEU A 50 3.66 14.33 27.28
N LEU A 51 3.80 15.65 27.11
CA LEU A 51 3.56 16.31 25.84
C LEU A 51 4.65 15.96 24.80
N LEU A 52 5.91 15.88 25.24
CA LEU A 52 7.02 15.41 24.42
C LEU A 52 6.90 13.92 24.09
N HIS A 53 6.38 13.12 25.03
CA HIS A 53 6.12 11.70 24.81
C HIS A 53 5.10 11.50 23.67
N VAL A 54 3.95 12.17 23.73
CA VAL A 54 2.91 12.07 22.68
C VAL A 54 3.44 12.56 21.33
N ALA A 55 4.20 13.66 21.31
CA ALA A 55 4.81 14.17 20.08
C ALA A 55 5.79 13.16 19.46
N ASN A 56 6.62 12.50 20.27
CA ASN A 56 7.55 11.47 19.79
C ASN A 56 6.81 10.25 19.23
N VAL A 57 5.78 9.74 19.92
CA VAL A 57 4.98 8.62 19.44
C VAL A 57 4.39 8.93 18.07
N PHE A 58 3.85 10.14 17.90
CA PHE A 58 3.27 10.56 16.63
C PHE A 58 4.34 10.70 15.54
N LEU A 59 5.51 11.26 15.86
CA LEU A 59 6.62 11.40 14.92
C LEU A 59 7.11 10.02 14.41
N TYR A 60 7.32 9.07 15.32
CA TYR A 60 7.75 7.72 14.94
C TYR A 60 6.65 6.94 14.19
N ALA A 61 5.38 7.16 14.49
CA ALA A 61 4.27 6.61 13.71
C ALA A 61 4.27 7.13 12.26
N VAL A 62 4.51 8.43 12.06
CA VAL A 62 4.63 9.04 10.72
C VAL A 62 5.86 8.50 9.99
N VAL A 63 7.00 8.40 10.65
CA VAL A 63 8.22 7.82 10.06
C VAL A 63 7.99 6.37 9.65
N GLY A 64 7.37 5.56 10.50
CA GLY A 64 6.99 4.18 10.18
C GLY A 64 6.06 4.09 8.97
N ALA A 65 5.05 4.97 8.91
CA ALA A 65 4.14 5.05 7.76
C ALA A 65 4.88 5.41 6.45
N CYS A 66 5.82 6.36 6.50
CA CYS A 66 6.66 6.72 5.36
C CYS A 66 7.56 5.56 4.91
N ILE A 67 8.21 4.86 5.83
CA ILE A 67 9.05 3.70 5.51
C ILE A 67 8.21 2.59 4.89
N GLY A 68 7.03 2.30 5.46
CA GLY A 68 6.08 1.35 4.90
C GLY A 68 5.66 1.72 3.48
N TYR A 69 5.38 2.99 3.24
CA TYR A 69 5.04 3.50 1.93
C TYR A 69 6.16 3.27 0.90
N PHE A 70 7.40 3.62 1.22
CA PHE A 70 8.53 3.45 0.30
C PHE A 70 8.94 1.98 0.13
N SER A 71 8.90 1.18 1.18
CA SER A 71 9.17 -0.26 1.13
C SER A 71 8.13 -1.01 0.27
N SER A 72 6.86 -0.57 0.33
CA SER A 72 5.79 -1.10 -0.52
C SER A 72 5.88 -0.71 -1.99
N LYS A 73 6.71 0.29 -2.32
CA LYS A 73 6.74 0.92 -3.66
C LYS A 73 7.09 -0.08 -4.75
N SER A 74 8.15 -0.88 -4.57
CA SER A 74 8.56 -1.90 -5.55
C SER A 74 7.46 -2.94 -5.81
N LYS A 75 6.77 -3.43 -4.77
CA LYS A 75 5.65 -4.37 -4.94
C LYS A 75 4.44 -3.74 -5.62
N ARG A 76 4.23 -2.43 -5.41
CA ARG A 76 3.18 -1.68 -6.11
C ARG A 76 3.51 -1.53 -7.59
N ASP A 77 4.75 -1.16 -7.90
CA ASP A 77 5.21 -0.94 -9.27
C ASP A 77 5.10 -2.26 -10.07
N ASP A 78 5.49 -3.41 -9.48
CA ASP A 78 5.30 -4.74 -10.10
C ASP A 78 3.83 -5.06 -10.38
N LEU A 79 2.93 -4.83 -9.41
CA LEU A 79 1.50 -5.07 -9.61
C LEU A 79 0.88 -4.12 -10.65
N GLU A 80 1.39 -2.89 -10.76
CA GLU A 80 0.93 -1.89 -11.72
C GLU A 80 1.38 -2.24 -13.13
N ILE A 81 2.61 -2.75 -13.30
CA ILE A 81 3.11 -3.30 -14.56
C ILE A 81 2.31 -4.53 -14.99
N GLU A 82 2.03 -5.47 -14.08
CA GLU A 82 1.15 -6.63 -14.37
C GLU A 82 -0.21 -6.18 -14.89
N LEU A 83 -0.76 -5.11 -14.30
CA LEU A 83 -2.08 -4.58 -14.66
C LEU A 83 -2.06 -3.88 -16.02
N MET A 84 -1.03 -3.08 -16.31
CA MET A 84 -0.81 -2.49 -17.65
C MET A 84 -0.62 -3.55 -18.73
N LEU A 85 0.13 -4.61 -18.45
CA LEU A 85 0.30 -5.73 -19.39
C LEU A 85 -1.05 -6.40 -19.67
N LEU A 86 -1.86 -6.65 -18.64
CA LEU A 86 -3.20 -7.21 -18.80
C LEU A 86 -4.11 -6.31 -19.66
N GLU A 87 -4.10 -5.01 -19.41
CA GLU A 87 -4.87 -4.03 -20.19
C GLU A 87 -4.41 -4.00 -21.66
N HIS A 88 -3.10 -4.01 -21.90
CA HIS A 88 -2.54 -4.05 -23.26
C HIS A 88 -2.87 -5.35 -24.00
N PHE A 89 -2.85 -6.51 -23.32
CA PHE A 89 -3.29 -7.79 -23.89
C PHE A 89 -4.77 -7.76 -24.28
N ILE A 90 -5.64 -7.13 -23.49
CA ILE A 90 -7.06 -6.96 -23.82
C ILE A 90 -7.24 -6.07 -25.05
N GLU A 91 -6.58 -4.92 -25.08
CA GLU A 91 -6.66 -4.01 -26.21
C GLU A 91 -6.20 -4.69 -27.50
N LYS A 92 -5.10 -5.44 -27.43
CA LYS A 92 -4.59 -6.22 -28.56
C LYS A 92 -5.58 -7.30 -29.01
N THR A 93 -6.15 -8.10 -28.09
CA THR A 93 -7.14 -9.14 -28.44
C THR A 93 -8.43 -8.56 -29.01
N LYS A 94 -8.86 -7.40 -28.52
CA LYS A 94 -10.02 -6.67 -29.04
C LYS A 94 -9.78 -6.13 -30.45
N ASN A 95 -8.54 -5.76 -30.78
CA ASN A 95 -8.16 -5.25 -32.10
C ASN A 95 -7.81 -6.36 -33.12
N THR A 96 -7.37 -7.55 -32.69
CA THR A 96 -7.06 -8.68 -33.59
C THR A 96 -8.27 -9.56 -33.95
N CYS A 97 -9.41 -9.39 -33.30
CA CYS A 97 -10.68 -9.97 -33.74
C CYS A 97 -11.64 -8.85 -34.16
N PRO A 98 -11.59 -8.36 -35.41
CA PRO A 98 -12.75 -7.73 -35.99
C PRO A 98 -13.86 -8.79 -35.99
N THR A 99 -14.95 -8.51 -35.31
CA THR A 99 -16.22 -9.21 -35.47
C THR A 99 -16.61 -9.17 -36.94
N SER A 100 -16.20 -10.18 -37.70
CA SER A 100 -16.99 -10.68 -38.82
C SER A 100 -17.94 -11.72 -38.25
N ILE A 101 -19.22 -11.55 -38.61
CA ILE A 101 -20.42 -12.35 -38.30
C ILE A 101 -21.25 -11.77 -37.16
#